data_AF-A0A8J8JNN2-F1
#
_entry.id   AF-A0A8J8JNN2-F1
#
_cell.length_a   1.000
_cell.length_b   1.000
_cell.length_c   1.000
_cell.angle_alpha   90.00
_cell.angle_beta   90.00
_cell.angle_gamma   90.00
#
_symmetry.space_group_name_H-M   'P 1'
#
loop_
_entity.id
_entity.type
_entity.pdbx_description
1 polymer ?
#
loop_
_entity_poly.entity_id
_entity_poly.type
_entity_poly.pdbx_seq_one_letter_code
_entity_poly.pdbx_strand_id
1 'polypeptide(L)'
;MTTPIPNPGVRRPGNDPPPPRGILELDHVYEALGHPRRRYLCYTLLEDTEWSLTDLATKLAAWENDRPEHEVTARQRERAYVSLYHAHVPKLVDEGVITFDDASETIAAAENAAQVLAALEGMGASVDSTQETHARSEMDDEGR
;
A
#
# COMPACT_ATOMS: atom_id res chain seq x y z
N MET A 1 -25.24 -27.62 52.53
CA MET A 1 -23.90 -27.63 51.89
C MET A 1 -24.11 -27.25 50.43
N THR A 2 -23.78 -26.01 50.04
CA THR A 2 -23.87 -25.56 48.65
C THR A 2 -22.52 -24.94 48.29
N THR A 3 -21.85 -25.51 47.31
CA THR A 3 -20.54 -25.06 46.82
C THR A 3 -20.78 -24.04 45.70
N PRO A 4 -20.14 -22.86 45.70
CA PRO A 4 -20.26 -21.93 44.59
C PRO A 4 -19.44 -22.41 43.37
N ILE A 5 -20.00 -22.18 42.19
CA ILE A 5 -19.41 -22.46 40.88
C ILE A 5 -18.38 -21.35 40.56
N PRO A 6 -17.16 -21.66 40.09
CA PRO A 6 -16.21 -20.63 39.69
C PRO A 6 -16.61 -20.01 38.34
N ASN A 7 -16.56 -18.67 38.29
CA ASN A 7 -16.88 -17.84 37.13
C ASN A 7 -15.76 -17.98 36.06
N PRO A 8 -16.06 -18.26 34.78
CA PRO A 8 -15.04 -18.37 33.75
C PRO A 8 -14.45 -17.00 33.43
N GLY A 9 -13.12 -16.98 33.31
CA GLY A 9 -12.27 -15.81 33.28
C GLY A 9 -12.72 -14.70 32.32
N VAL A 10 -12.82 -13.49 32.88
CA VAL A 10 -12.76 -12.24 32.12
C VAL A 10 -11.39 -12.20 31.42
N ARG A 11 -11.38 -12.38 30.09
CA ARG A 11 -10.20 -12.09 29.26
C ARG A 11 -9.94 -10.59 29.35
N ARG A 12 -8.80 -10.20 29.92
CA ARG A 12 -8.30 -8.82 29.82
C ARG A 12 -7.81 -8.62 28.38
N PRO A 13 -8.26 -7.59 27.64
CA PRO A 13 -7.57 -7.18 26.42
C PRO A 13 -6.35 -6.36 26.81
N GLY A 14 -5.20 -6.62 26.19
CA GLY A 14 -4.05 -5.72 26.29
C GLY A 14 -2.76 -6.32 26.80
N ASN A 15 -2.44 -7.57 26.46
CA ASN A 15 -1.04 -8.02 26.55
C ASN A 15 -0.71 -9.10 25.52
N ASP A 16 -1.30 -9.01 24.32
CA ASP A 16 -0.75 -9.73 23.18
C ASP A 16 0.66 -9.16 22.93
N PRO A 17 1.72 -9.98 22.95
CA PRO A 17 3.02 -9.51 22.51
C PRO A 17 2.86 -8.95 21.10
N PRO A 18 3.57 -7.85 20.74
CA PRO A 18 3.56 -7.38 19.36
C PRO A 18 3.89 -8.58 18.45
N PRO A 19 3.18 -8.75 17.33
CA PRO A 19 3.41 -9.88 16.44
C PRO A 19 4.90 -9.99 16.11
N PRO A 20 5.43 -11.22 15.92
CA PRO A 20 6.84 -11.41 15.62
C PRO A 20 7.23 -10.52 14.44
N ARG A 21 8.35 -9.78 14.59
CA ARG A 21 8.94 -8.96 13.53
C ARG A 21 9.49 -9.85 12.42
N GLY A 22 8.59 -10.37 11.61
CA GLY A 22 8.88 -11.32 10.56
C GLY A 22 7.65 -11.49 9.72
N ILE A 23 7.64 -10.80 8.58
CA ILE A 23 6.66 -10.93 7.50
C ILE A 23 5.28 -10.39 7.90
N LEU A 24 4.92 -9.20 7.40
CA LEU A 24 3.52 -8.73 7.38
C LEU A 24 2.62 -9.86 6.89
N GLU A 25 1.56 -10.18 7.63
CA GLU A 25 0.59 -11.15 7.13
C GLU A 25 -0.04 -10.63 5.83
N LEU A 26 -0.47 -11.56 4.98
CA LEU A 26 -0.96 -11.25 3.65
C LEU A 26 -2.15 -10.27 3.67
N ASP A 27 -3.02 -10.36 4.68
CA ASP A 27 -4.12 -9.42 4.89
C ASP A 27 -3.63 -7.97 5.10
N HIS A 28 -2.56 -7.76 5.86
CA HIS A 28 -1.94 -6.45 6.07
C HIS A 28 -1.30 -5.91 4.79
N VAL A 29 -0.70 -6.79 3.99
CA VAL A 29 -0.19 -6.43 2.65
C VAL A 29 -1.34 -5.98 1.74
N TYR A 30 -2.45 -6.72 1.71
CA TYR A 30 -3.64 -6.31 0.94
C TYR A 30 -4.23 -5.00 1.46
N GLU A 31 -4.26 -4.78 2.77
CA GLU A 31 -4.76 -3.55 3.35
C GLU A 31 -3.87 -2.36 2.99
N ALA A 32 -2.55 -2.50 3.10
CA ALA A 32 -1.58 -1.50 2.65
C ALA A 32 -1.74 -1.20 1.14
N LEU A 33 -1.95 -2.21 0.31
CA LEU A 33 -2.01 -2.07 -1.15
C LEU A 33 -3.42 -1.84 -1.73
N GLY A 34 -4.46 -1.90 -0.89
CA GLY A 34 -5.86 -1.87 -1.34
C GLY A 34 -6.32 -0.57 -2.00
N HIS A 35 -5.49 0.49 -2.01
CA HIS A 35 -5.84 1.77 -2.62
C HIS A 35 -4.81 2.19 -3.68
N PRO A 36 -5.23 2.68 -4.87
CA PRO A 36 -4.32 3.09 -5.94
C PRO A 36 -3.26 4.09 -5.49
N ARG A 37 -3.64 5.08 -4.67
CA ARG A 37 -2.72 6.08 -4.11
C ARG A 37 -1.65 5.48 -3.19
N ARG A 38 -1.98 4.44 -2.41
CA ARG A 38 -1.00 3.76 -1.55
C ARG A 38 -0.03 2.93 -2.37
N ARG A 39 -0.52 2.22 -3.39
CA ARG A 39 0.34 1.53 -4.37
C ARG A 39 1.29 2.51 -5.05
N TYR A 40 0.78 3.66 -5.47
CA TYR A 40 1.60 4.71 -6.08
C TYR A 40 2.72 5.21 -5.15
N LEU A 41 2.42 5.48 -3.87
CA LEU A 41 3.44 5.85 -2.87
C LEU A 41 4.52 4.76 -2.73
N CYS A 42 4.12 3.50 -2.67
CA CYS A 42 5.06 2.39 -2.64
C CYS A 42 5.93 2.37 -3.91
N TYR A 43 5.35 2.55 -5.09
CA TYR A 43 6.13 2.66 -6.34
C TYR A 43 7.13 3.80 -6.33
N THR A 44 6.75 4.99 -5.84
CA THR A 44 7.70 6.12 -5.76
C THR A 44 8.87 5.83 -4.81
N LEU A 45 8.65 5.00 -3.78
CA LEU A 45 9.72 4.58 -2.87
C LEU A 45 10.68 3.53 -3.47
N LEU A 46 10.36 2.96 -4.64
CA LEU A 46 11.32 2.17 -5.42
C LEU A 46 12.30 3.04 -6.19
N GLU A 47 11.88 4.24 -6.59
CA GLU A 47 12.72 5.20 -7.32
C GLU A 47 13.74 5.85 -6.39
N ASP A 48 13.27 6.36 -5.25
CA ASP A 48 14.09 6.95 -4.20
C ASP A 48 13.57 6.53 -2.82
N THR A 49 14.48 6.33 -1.87
CA THR A 49 14.14 5.82 -0.53
C THR A 49 13.52 6.85 0.39
N GLU A 50 13.56 8.12 0.00
CA GLU A 50 13.10 9.26 0.80
C GLU A 50 12.48 10.33 -0.11
N TRP A 51 11.33 10.88 0.32
CA TRP A 51 10.60 11.91 -0.41
C TRP A 51 9.98 12.93 0.54
N SER A 52 9.86 14.18 0.10
CA SER A 52 8.97 15.12 0.77
C SER A 52 7.51 14.81 0.46
N LEU A 53 6.62 15.03 1.42
CA LEU A 53 5.17 14.88 1.24
C LEU A 53 4.64 15.79 0.12
N THR A 54 5.21 16.98 -0.03
CA THR A 54 4.83 17.96 -1.06
C THR A 54 5.20 17.47 -2.47
N ASP A 55 6.38 16.88 -2.63
CA ASP A 55 6.81 16.32 -3.92
C ASP A 55 5.95 15.11 -4.28
N LEU A 56 5.69 14.22 -3.32
CA LEU A 56 4.78 13.10 -3.52
C LEU A 56 3.35 13.53 -3.85
N ALA A 57 2.87 14.61 -3.23
CA ALA A 57 1.57 15.18 -3.59
C ALA A 57 1.54 15.70 -5.03
N THR A 58 2.64 16.29 -5.50
CA THR A 58 2.77 16.79 -6.88
C THR A 58 2.82 15.64 -7.86
N LYS A 59 3.68 14.64 -7.63
CA LYS A 59 3.76 13.39 -8.41
C LYS A 59 2.43 12.67 -8.47
N LEU A 60 1.75 12.51 -7.32
CA LEU A 60 0.44 11.87 -7.26
C LEU A 60 -0.59 12.66 -8.05
N ALA A 61 -0.65 13.98 -7.89
CA ALA A 61 -1.57 14.82 -8.64
C ALA A 61 -1.31 14.77 -10.15
N ALA A 62 -0.05 14.73 -10.58
CA ALA A 62 0.36 14.56 -11.96
C ALA A 62 -0.18 13.23 -12.53
N TRP A 63 0.08 12.14 -11.82
CA TRP A 63 -0.37 10.80 -12.18
C TRP A 63 -1.90 10.70 -12.25
N GLU A 64 -2.63 11.23 -11.27
CA GLU A 64 -4.09 11.16 -11.24
C GLU A 64 -4.80 11.98 -12.31
N ASN A 65 -4.13 12.99 -12.87
CA ASN A 65 -4.69 13.88 -13.87
C ASN A 65 -4.10 13.63 -15.27
N ASP A 66 -3.27 12.59 -15.44
CA ASP A 66 -2.57 12.26 -16.68
C ASP A 66 -1.85 13.47 -17.29
N ARG A 67 -1.07 14.16 -16.46
CA ARG A 67 -0.36 15.40 -16.83
C ARG A 67 1.05 15.43 -16.27
N PRO A 68 1.96 16.20 -16.90
CA PRO A 68 3.29 16.38 -16.34
C PRO A 68 3.24 17.22 -15.06
N GLU A 69 4.20 16.99 -14.16
CA GLU A 69 4.27 17.64 -12.83
C GLU A 69 4.23 19.18 -12.90
N HIS A 70 4.86 19.78 -13.91
CA HIS A 70 4.89 21.24 -14.08
C HIS A 70 3.55 21.85 -14.52
N GLU A 71 2.61 21.02 -15.00
CA GLU A 71 1.23 21.44 -15.33
C GLU A 71 0.24 21.22 -14.19
N VAL A 72 0.68 20.63 -13.07
CA VAL A 72 -0.16 20.41 -11.90
C VAL A 72 -0.53 21.75 -11.28
N THR A 73 -1.84 22.00 -11.20
CA THR A 73 -2.35 23.21 -10.55
C THR A 73 -2.17 23.13 -9.04
N ALA A 74 -2.04 24.29 -8.39
CA ALA A 74 -1.96 24.36 -6.92
C ALA A 74 -3.15 23.64 -6.24
N ARG A 75 -4.36 23.72 -6.81
CA ARG A 75 -5.55 23.05 -6.29
C ARG A 75 -5.47 21.53 -6.39
N GLN A 76 -4.92 21.00 -7.47
CA GLN A 76 -4.73 19.54 -7.62
C GLN A 76 -3.69 19.03 -6.63
N ARG A 77 -2.56 19.72 -6.50
CA ARG A 77 -1.51 19.41 -5.51
C ARG A 77 -2.06 19.46 -4.08
N GLU A 78 -2.79 20.51 -3.72
CA GLU A 78 -3.42 20.66 -2.40
C GLU A 78 -4.35 19.47 -2.09
N ARG A 79 -5.19 19.07 -3.04
CA ARG A 79 -6.11 17.94 -2.87
C ARG A 79 -5.36 16.62 -2.67
N ALA A 80 -4.27 16.41 -3.40
CA ALA A 80 -3.42 15.24 -3.26
C ALA A 80 -2.73 15.25 -1.89
N TYR A 81 -2.13 16.38 -1.50
CA TYR A 81 -1.44 16.57 -0.23
C TYR A 81 -2.34 16.26 0.97
N VAL A 82 -3.52 16.88 1.04
CA VAL A 82 -4.48 16.66 2.15
C VAL A 82 -4.89 15.19 2.25
N SER A 83 -5.12 14.55 1.10
CA SER A 83 -5.45 13.13 1.07
C SER A 83 -4.30 12.23 1.48
N LEU A 84 -3.06 12.56 1.10
CA LEU A 84 -1.88 11.82 1.51
C LEU A 84 -1.73 11.92 3.03
N TYR A 85 -1.72 13.13 3.56
CA TYR A 85 -1.48 13.42 4.97
C TYR A 85 -2.52 12.77 5.89
N HIS A 86 -3.80 12.85 5.56
CA HIS A 86 -4.85 12.37 6.47
C HIS A 86 -5.28 10.91 6.26
N ALA A 87 -5.12 10.35 5.06
CA ALA A 87 -5.72 9.04 4.75
C ALA A 87 -4.71 7.97 4.35
N HIS A 88 -3.64 8.33 3.64
CA HIS A 88 -2.74 7.33 3.06
C HIS A 88 -1.47 7.14 3.86
N VAL A 89 -0.80 8.23 4.24
CA VAL A 89 0.43 8.20 5.03
C VAL A 89 0.19 7.55 6.40
N PRO A 90 -0.83 7.94 7.20
CA PRO A 90 -1.04 7.32 8.51
C PRO A 90 -1.25 5.82 8.42
N LYS A 91 -2.03 5.37 7.42
CA LYS A 91 -2.29 3.93 7.23
C LYS A 91 -1.02 3.16 6.83
N LEU A 92 -0.17 3.72 5.98
CA LEU A 92 1.10 3.06 5.62
C LEU A 92 2.12 3.07 6.76
N VAL A 93 2.07 4.07 7.65
CA VAL A 93 2.87 4.10 8.89
C VAL A 93 2.38 3.03 9.86
N ASP A 94 1.07 2.89 10.06
CA ASP A 94 0.48 1.88 10.94
C ASP A 94 0.89 0.44 10.54
N GLU A 95 0.98 0.18 9.24
CA GLU A 95 1.43 -1.11 8.70
C GLU A 95 2.98 -1.24 8.63
N GLY A 96 3.73 -0.23 9.09
CA GLY A 96 5.20 -0.22 9.08
C GLY A 96 5.81 -0.29 7.67
N VAL A 97 5.08 0.18 6.65
CA VAL A 97 5.54 0.23 5.26
C VAL A 97 6.38 1.47 5.01
N ILE A 98 5.99 2.59 5.64
CA ILE A 98 6.74 3.85 5.58
C ILE A 98 6.95 4.40 6.99
N THR A 99 7.94 5.27 7.14
CA THR A 99 8.03 6.21 8.25
C THR A 99 7.66 7.60 7.76
N PHE A 100 7.13 8.42 8.66
CA PHE A 100 6.82 9.82 8.39
C PHE A 100 7.38 10.70 9.51
N ASP A 101 8.17 11.69 9.14
CA ASP A 101 8.66 12.73 10.04
C ASP A 101 7.80 13.99 9.86
N ASP A 102 6.98 14.31 10.88
CA ASP A 102 6.04 15.44 10.82
C ASP A 102 6.74 16.82 10.85
N ALA A 103 7.96 16.90 11.40
CA ALA A 103 8.70 18.16 11.50
C ALA A 103 9.32 18.58 10.16
N SER A 104 9.76 17.60 9.36
CA SER A 104 10.35 17.79 8.04
C SER A 104 9.41 17.44 6.90
N GLU A 105 8.24 16.88 7.21
CA GLU A 105 7.26 16.33 6.26
C GLU A 105 7.86 15.30 5.29
N THR A 106 8.77 14.47 5.82
CA THR A 106 9.55 13.52 5.02
C THR A 106 8.99 12.11 5.18
N ILE A 107 8.85 11.41 4.06
CA ILE A 107 8.41 10.02 3.97
C ILE A 107 9.60 9.16 3.57
N ALA A 108 9.87 8.10 4.33
CA ALA A 108 10.92 7.14 4.00
C ALA A 108 10.44 5.69 4.10
N ALA A 109 11.14 4.77 3.45
CA ALA A 109 10.86 3.35 3.54
C ALA A 109 11.10 2.82 4.98
N ALA A 110 10.15 2.03 5.50
CA ALA A 110 10.27 1.38 6.79
C ALA A 110 10.61 -0.13 6.66
N GLU A 111 10.61 -0.85 7.78
CA GLU A 111 11.04 -2.25 7.84
C GLU A 111 10.23 -3.19 6.93
N ASN A 112 8.94 -2.92 6.72
CA ASN A 112 8.07 -3.76 5.89
C ASN A 112 8.01 -3.30 4.42
N ALA A 113 8.67 -2.21 4.05
CA ALA A 113 8.65 -1.67 2.68
C ALA A 113 9.07 -2.74 1.66
N ALA A 114 10.22 -3.38 1.88
CA ALA A 114 10.77 -4.37 0.97
C ALA A 114 9.81 -5.55 0.69
N GLN A 115 9.09 -6.00 1.72
CA GLN A 115 8.13 -7.09 1.58
C GLN A 115 6.89 -6.65 0.77
N VAL A 116 6.35 -5.46 1.04
CA VAL A 116 5.18 -4.93 0.32
C VAL A 116 5.53 -4.65 -1.14
N LEU A 117 6.74 -4.16 -1.40
CA LEU A 117 7.27 -3.93 -2.73
C LEU A 117 7.46 -5.23 -3.51
N ALA A 118 8.06 -6.26 -2.89
CA ALA A 118 8.18 -7.58 -3.50
C ALA A 118 6.80 -8.20 -3.81
N ALA A 119 5.82 -8.00 -2.94
CA ALA A 119 4.44 -8.45 -3.19
C ALA A 119 3.79 -7.69 -4.36
N LEU A 120 4.02 -6.38 -4.49
CA LEU A 120 3.56 -5.57 -5.63
C LEU A 120 4.16 -6.07 -6.95
N GLU A 121 5.47 -6.32 -6.99
CA GLU A 121 6.17 -6.86 -8.16
C GLU A 121 5.63 -8.26 -8.53
N GLY A 122 5.46 -9.13 -7.53
CA GLY A 122 4.93 -10.48 -7.72
C GLY A 122 3.47 -10.49 -8.21
N MET A 123 2.64 -9.56 -7.75
CA MET A 123 1.27 -9.41 -8.27
C MET A 123 1.26 -8.86 -9.69
N GLY A 124 2.12 -7.90 -10.03
CA GLY A 124 2.27 -7.38 -11.40
C GLY A 124 2.65 -8.45 -12.41
N ALA A 125 3.51 -9.40 -12.02
CA ALA A 125 3.91 -10.53 -12.87
C ALA A 125 2.79 -11.53 -13.17
N SER A 126 1.76 -11.63 -12.32
CA SER A 126 0.64 -12.56 -12.53
C SER A 126 -0.42 -12.06 -13.53
N VAL A 127 -0.49 -10.75 -13.76
CA VAL A 127 -1.47 -10.15 -14.68
C VAL A 127 -1.08 -10.35 -16.15
N ASP A 128 0.21 -10.54 -16.45
CA ASP A 128 0.70 -10.85 -17.80
C ASP A 128 0.36 -12.28 -18.23
N SER A 129 0.28 -13.22 -17.29
CA SER A 129 0.03 -14.64 -17.61
C SER A 129 -1.45 -14.97 -17.90
N THR A 130 -2.38 -14.06 -17.60
CA THR A 130 -3.82 -14.33 -17.70
C THR A 130 -4.48 -13.76 -18.97
N GLN A 131 -3.73 -13.08 -19.86
CA GLN A 131 -4.24 -12.63 -21.17
C GLN A 131 -3.65 -13.34 -22.39
N GLU A 132 -2.65 -14.22 -22.24
CA GLU A 132 -2.05 -14.95 -23.37
C GLU A 132 -2.65 -16.34 -23.66
N THR A 133 -3.82 -16.69 -23.09
CA THR A 133 -4.46 -18.00 -23.38
C THR A 133 -5.59 -17.97 -24.42
N HIS A 134 -5.99 -16.78 -24.93
CA HIS A 134 -7.10 -16.69 -25.90
C HIS A 134 -6.70 -16.30 -27.33
N ALA A 135 -5.45 -15.87 -27.57
CA ALA A 135 -5.04 -15.39 -28.90
C ALA A 135 -4.53 -16.48 -29.87
N ARG A 136 -4.63 -17.78 -29.53
CA ARG A 136 -4.02 -18.86 -30.35
C ARG A 136 -4.95 -20.00 -30.79
N SER A 137 -6.27 -19.86 -30.66
CA SER A 137 -7.21 -20.96 -30.98
C SER A 137 -8.31 -20.62 -32.00
N GLU A 138 -8.16 -19.57 -32.82
CA GLU A 138 -9.10 -19.28 -33.90
C GLU A 138 -8.39 -19.12 -35.26
N MET A 139 -7.61 -20.10 -35.70
CA MET A 139 -7.23 -20.25 -37.13
C MET A 139 -6.92 -21.71 -37.46
N ASP A 140 -7.88 -22.62 -37.35
CA ASP A 140 -7.81 -23.96 -37.98
C ASP A 140 -9.23 -24.49 -38.24
N ASP A 141 -10.04 -23.75 -38.99
CA ASP A 141 -11.18 -24.34 -39.71
C ASP A 141 -11.59 -23.43 -40.86
N GLU A 142 -10.91 -23.55 -42.01
CA GLU A 142 -11.48 -23.31 -43.35
C GLU A 142 -10.41 -23.56 -44.42
N GLY A 143 -10.48 -24.73 -45.09
CA GLY A 143 -9.55 -25.05 -46.17
C GLY A 143 -9.79 -26.43 -46.79
N ARG A 144 -10.95 -26.56 -47.44
CA ARG A 144 -11.40 -27.67 -48.28
C ARG A 144 -10.39 -28.19 -49.29
#